data_AF-A0A9N7JJE2-F1
#
_entry.id   AF-A0A9N7JJE2-F1
#
_cell.length_a   1.000
_cell.length_b   1.000
_cell.length_c   1.000
_cell.angle_alpha   90.00
_cell.angle_beta   90.00
_cell.angle_gamma   90.00
#
_symmetry.space_group_name_H-M   'P 1'
#
loop_
_entity.id
_entity.type
_entity.pdbx_description
1 polymer ?
#
loop_
_entity_poly.entity_id
_entity_poly.type
_entity_poly.pdbx_seq_one_letter_code
_entity_poly.pdbx_strand_id
1 'polypeptide(L)'
;MSNLNIDKEDIFYVSLLNLNEQIALNLVNKDNNMVIYTEDYYKYKIIKNLVIDRLIKEKKVLIISDNIDNNLFQELNLIKNKVINISNNDIDSIIKNQLKNISKTTGKTTISKLNVLSRNIIKSLKSLEDINNILNIKGYCGLTLLEMYNLSIKVEKGQLSNEYKRYRIKKPLVSYSYDMLKENVNNILKKDIIKDYIKYKRFNKNKIFDIINKPIDKNKINNSIKKLNGLINNPFSIELPVIKSIYTKYFLEYLTKNTFPTEQDISILSKEVNIKVNSSILNYKNIKSKINPLYWVNIKKYKSDLEESKKNFNIHENIIYLEYIENQKNISIYLHAFNFLKDIITDEEFKKFLKKLLDTNDTIEYLKSLRDTLVIVRNFNIILEKIESLNNVEKEILEYCYNNIENKNQFESLLTNIP
;
A
#
# COMPACT_ATOMS: atom_id res chain seq x y z
N MET A 1 -21.57 -67.16 11.52
CA MET A 1 -20.61 -66.62 12.51
C MET A 1 -19.39 -67.51 12.44
N SER A 2 -18.40 -67.14 11.65
CA SER A 2 -17.06 -67.73 11.69
C SER A 2 -16.31 -67.11 12.86
N ASN A 3 -15.58 -67.92 13.62
CA ASN A 3 -14.81 -67.50 14.79
C ASN A 3 -13.98 -66.25 14.49
N LEU A 4 -14.12 -65.25 15.35
CA LEU A 4 -13.36 -63.99 15.39
C LEU A 4 -11.98 -64.19 16.03
N ASN A 5 -11.40 -65.39 16.00
CA ASN A 5 -10.08 -65.62 16.58
C ASN A 5 -9.00 -65.22 15.58
N ILE A 6 -8.09 -64.35 16.04
CA ILE A 6 -6.80 -64.12 15.40
C ILE A 6 -5.89 -65.22 15.94
N ASP A 7 -5.50 -66.16 15.09
CA ASP A 7 -4.58 -67.22 15.51
C ASP A 7 -3.15 -66.67 15.59
N LYS A 8 -2.34 -67.17 16.54
CA LYS A 8 -0.94 -66.74 16.74
C LYS A 8 -0.08 -66.86 15.47
N GLU A 9 -0.47 -67.72 14.54
CA GLU A 9 0.22 -67.90 13.26
C GLU A 9 0.00 -66.72 12.30
N ASP A 10 -1.14 -66.02 12.38
CA ASP A 10 -1.38 -64.77 11.65
C ASP A 10 -0.50 -63.60 12.17
N ILE A 11 0.02 -63.72 13.39
CA ILE A 11 0.78 -62.69 14.12
C ILE A 11 2.27 -62.70 13.76
N PHE A 12 2.81 -63.85 13.37
CA PHE A 12 4.25 -64.01 13.08
C PHE A 12 4.71 -63.30 11.80
N TYR A 13 3.78 -62.83 10.97
CA TYR A 13 4.05 -62.05 9.76
C TYR A 13 4.22 -60.54 10.00
N VAL A 14 4.11 -60.06 11.25
CA VAL A 14 4.28 -58.63 11.57
C VAL A 14 5.77 -58.32 11.67
N SER A 15 6.27 -57.62 10.64
CA SER A 15 7.66 -57.24 10.40
C SER A 15 8.48 -56.88 11.63
N LEU A 16 9.76 -57.29 11.66
CA LEU A 16 10.79 -56.75 12.55
C LEU A 16 10.70 -55.21 12.56
N LEU A 17 10.17 -54.67 13.66
CA LEU A 17 10.04 -53.23 13.86
C LEU A 17 11.44 -52.67 14.15
N ASN A 18 11.85 -51.64 13.42
CA ASN A 18 13.05 -50.91 13.79
C ASN A 18 12.81 -50.10 15.09
N LEU A 19 13.88 -49.63 15.73
CA LEU A 19 13.80 -48.92 17.02
C LEU A 19 12.83 -47.73 16.98
N ASN A 20 12.82 -46.98 15.89
CA ASN A 20 11.97 -45.79 15.73
C ASN A 20 10.50 -46.15 15.57
N GLU A 21 10.19 -47.24 14.87
CA GLU A 21 8.84 -47.79 14.73
C GLU A 21 8.30 -48.28 16.09
N GLN A 22 9.16 -48.92 16.91
CA GLN A 22 8.79 -49.35 18.27
C GLN A 22 8.54 -48.17 19.21
N ILE A 23 9.36 -47.12 19.14
CA ILE A 23 9.17 -45.90 19.92
C ILE A 23 7.85 -45.22 19.52
N ALA A 24 7.56 -45.10 18.23
CA ALA A 24 6.31 -44.52 17.75
C ALA A 24 5.09 -45.31 18.26
N LEU A 25 5.11 -46.64 18.18
CA LEU A 25 4.05 -47.51 18.73
C LEU A 25 3.84 -47.33 20.24
N ASN A 26 4.93 -47.22 21.00
CA ASN A 26 4.86 -47.01 22.44
C ASN A 26 4.31 -45.63 22.81
N LEU A 27 4.66 -44.59 22.05
CA LEU A 27 4.16 -43.22 22.27
C LEU A 27 2.69 -43.08 21.87
N VAL A 28 2.27 -43.64 20.74
CA VAL A 28 0.85 -43.67 20.33
C VAL A 28 -0.03 -44.36 21.39
N ASN A 29 0.53 -45.31 22.15
CA ASN A 29 -0.21 -45.97 23.24
C ASN A 29 -0.37 -45.13 24.51
N LYS A 30 0.46 -44.10 24.70
CA LYS A 30 0.42 -43.21 25.88
C LYS A 30 -0.36 -41.92 25.63
N ASP A 31 -0.24 -41.36 24.44
CA ASP A 31 -0.86 -40.09 24.08
C ASP A 31 -2.14 -40.27 23.27
N ASN A 32 -3.14 -39.42 23.54
CA ASN A 32 -4.41 -39.47 22.82
C ASN A 32 -4.32 -38.89 21.40
N ASN A 33 -3.37 -37.98 21.15
CA ASN A 33 -3.12 -37.34 19.85
C ASN A 33 -1.61 -37.34 19.57
N MET A 34 -1.19 -37.86 18.41
CA MET A 34 0.23 -37.91 18.03
C MET A 34 0.41 -37.60 16.54
N VAL A 35 1.46 -36.82 16.23
CA VAL A 35 1.91 -36.57 14.86
C VAL A 35 3.21 -37.34 14.63
N ILE A 36 3.26 -38.15 13.57
CA ILE A 36 4.43 -38.95 13.21
C ILE A 36 5.00 -38.43 11.90
N TYR A 37 6.27 -38.00 11.94
CA TYR A 37 7.02 -37.58 10.76
C TYR A 37 7.87 -38.75 10.27
N THR A 38 7.76 -39.08 8.98
CA THR A 38 8.48 -40.19 8.36
C THR A 38 8.68 -39.96 6.87
N GLU A 39 9.65 -40.63 6.28
CA GLU A 39 9.83 -40.67 4.83
C GLU A 39 8.70 -41.49 4.19
N ASP A 40 8.31 -41.16 2.95
CA ASP A 40 7.16 -41.79 2.28
C ASP A 40 7.26 -43.31 2.20
N TYR A 41 8.47 -43.86 2.07
CA TYR A 41 8.71 -45.31 2.02
C TYR A 41 8.28 -46.04 3.31
N TYR A 42 8.45 -45.42 4.48
CA TYR A 42 8.13 -46.05 5.78
C TYR A 42 6.70 -45.76 6.26
N LYS A 43 6.03 -44.77 5.66
CA LYS A 43 4.68 -44.32 6.04
C LYS A 43 3.68 -45.47 6.12
N TYR A 44 3.54 -46.27 5.06
CA TYR A 44 2.54 -47.35 5.00
C TYR A 44 2.85 -48.48 5.97
N LYS A 45 4.14 -48.80 6.16
CA LYS A 45 4.58 -49.82 7.11
C LYS A 45 4.25 -49.41 8.56
N ILE A 46 4.51 -48.16 8.94
CA ILE A 46 4.15 -47.63 10.26
C ILE A 46 2.64 -47.67 10.47
N ILE A 47 1.85 -47.21 9.49
CA ILE A 47 0.37 -47.23 9.57
C ILE A 47 -0.12 -48.67 9.76
N LYS A 48 0.38 -49.63 8.97
CA LYS A 48 0.03 -51.05 9.11
C LYS A 48 0.27 -51.55 10.54
N ASN A 49 1.45 -51.28 11.09
CA ASN A 49 1.81 -51.76 12.41
C ASN A 49 0.96 -51.12 13.53
N LEU A 50 0.64 -49.84 13.41
CA LEU A 50 -0.30 -49.15 14.32
C LEU A 50 -1.70 -49.76 14.24
N VAL A 51 -2.20 -50.01 13.04
CA VAL A 51 -3.53 -50.62 12.84
C VAL A 51 -3.57 -52.00 13.45
N ILE A 52 -2.55 -52.84 13.21
CA ILE A 52 -2.46 -54.19 13.76
C ILE A 52 -2.40 -54.16 15.29
N ASP A 53 -1.55 -53.32 15.90
CA ASP A 53 -1.47 -53.19 17.37
C ASP A 53 -2.83 -52.83 17.99
N ARG A 54 -3.56 -51.90 17.35
CA ARG A 54 -4.90 -51.51 17.81
C ARG A 54 -5.93 -52.62 17.65
N LEU A 55 -5.91 -53.35 16.55
CA LEU A 55 -6.80 -54.49 16.32
C LEU A 55 -6.54 -55.64 17.28
N ILE A 56 -5.27 -55.94 17.60
CA ILE A 56 -4.89 -56.96 18.61
C ILE A 56 -5.44 -56.58 19.99
N LYS A 57 -5.49 -55.28 20.31
CA LYS A 57 -6.07 -54.75 21.54
C LYS A 57 -7.59 -54.59 21.48
N GLU A 58 -8.25 -55.27 20.54
CA GLU A 58 -9.70 -55.25 20.31
C GLU A 58 -10.30 -53.86 20.06
N LYS A 59 -9.47 -52.89 19.59
CA LYS A 59 -9.94 -51.54 19.25
C LYS A 59 -10.39 -51.47 17.79
N LYS A 60 -11.40 -50.65 17.53
CA LYS A 60 -11.82 -50.28 16.17
C LYS A 60 -10.95 -49.12 15.68
N VAL A 61 -10.52 -49.18 14.42
CA VAL A 61 -9.63 -48.17 13.81
C VAL A 61 -10.34 -47.53 12.63
N LEU A 62 -10.41 -46.20 12.64
CA LEU A 62 -10.82 -45.40 11.49
C LEU A 62 -9.56 -44.81 10.84
N ILE A 63 -9.37 -45.07 9.56
CA ILE A 63 -8.26 -44.52 8.77
C ILE A 63 -8.86 -43.51 7.80
N ILE A 64 -8.35 -42.28 7.85
CA ILE A 64 -8.74 -41.19 6.96
C ILE A 64 -7.47 -40.71 6.26
N SER A 65 -7.54 -40.54 4.94
CA SER A 65 -6.43 -40.04 4.12
C SER A 65 -6.99 -39.25 2.95
N ASP A 66 -6.34 -38.14 2.60
CA ASP A 66 -6.66 -37.31 1.43
C ASP A 66 -6.51 -38.09 0.11
N ASN A 67 -5.61 -39.07 0.09
CA ASN A 67 -5.46 -40.08 -0.97
C ASN A 67 -5.24 -41.45 -0.32
N ILE A 68 -6.20 -42.36 -0.47
CA ILE A 68 -5.98 -43.77 -0.11
C ILE A 68 -5.34 -44.44 -1.33
N ASP A 69 -4.00 -44.46 -1.37
CA ASP A 69 -3.28 -45.14 -2.45
C ASP A 69 -3.46 -46.67 -2.35
N ASN A 70 -3.46 -47.35 -3.51
CA ASN A 70 -3.51 -48.81 -3.60
C ASN A 70 -2.43 -49.50 -2.74
N ASN A 71 -1.31 -48.81 -2.49
CA ASN A 71 -0.21 -49.29 -1.66
C ASN A 71 -0.64 -49.51 -0.20
N LEU A 72 -1.49 -48.65 0.37
CA LEU A 72 -2.02 -48.87 1.73
C LEU A 72 -2.93 -50.10 1.78
N PHE A 73 -3.77 -50.29 0.75
CA PHE A 73 -4.62 -51.48 0.65
C PHE A 73 -3.80 -52.77 0.47
N GLN A 74 -2.72 -52.73 -0.29
CA GLN A 74 -1.79 -53.84 -0.44
C GLN A 74 -1.11 -54.20 0.89
N GLU A 75 -0.66 -53.21 1.65
CA GLU A 75 -0.08 -53.43 2.98
C GLU A 75 -1.09 -53.96 4.00
N LEU A 76 -2.34 -53.51 3.94
CA LEU A 76 -3.43 -53.98 4.81
C LEU A 76 -4.11 -55.26 4.30
N ASN A 77 -3.65 -55.85 3.19
CA ASN A 77 -4.28 -57.01 2.56
C ASN A 77 -4.23 -58.25 3.47
N LEU A 78 -3.28 -58.32 4.41
CA LEU A 78 -3.21 -59.36 5.46
C LEU A 78 -4.45 -59.38 6.38
N ILE A 79 -5.12 -58.23 6.53
CA ILE A 79 -6.35 -58.09 7.33
C ILE A 79 -7.58 -57.80 6.45
N LYS A 80 -7.51 -58.09 5.14
CA LYS A 80 -8.52 -57.69 4.14
C LYS A 80 -9.96 -58.04 4.52
N ASN A 81 -10.17 -59.21 5.12
CA ASN A 81 -11.50 -59.68 5.53
C ASN A 81 -12.09 -58.90 6.72
N LYS A 82 -11.31 -57.98 7.31
CA LYS A 82 -11.64 -57.18 8.50
C LYS A 82 -11.63 -55.67 8.20
N VAL A 83 -11.41 -55.26 6.95
CA VAL A 83 -11.38 -53.85 6.54
C VAL A 83 -12.65 -53.52 5.75
N ILE A 84 -13.28 -52.39 6.08
CA ILE A 84 -14.44 -51.87 5.36
C ILE A 84 -14.03 -50.56 4.70
N ASN A 85 -14.05 -50.52 3.37
CA ASN A 85 -13.92 -49.27 2.63
C ASN A 85 -15.28 -48.59 2.49
N ILE A 86 -15.45 -47.44 3.12
CA ILE A 86 -16.71 -46.69 3.16
C ILE A 86 -16.97 -45.96 1.82
N SER A 87 -15.93 -45.63 1.05
CA SER A 87 -16.09 -44.83 -0.18
C SER A 87 -16.59 -45.61 -1.41
N ASN A 88 -16.47 -46.94 -1.41
CA ASN A 88 -16.69 -47.76 -2.62
C ASN A 88 -17.66 -48.94 -2.46
N ASN A 89 -18.18 -49.20 -1.26
CA ASN A 89 -18.97 -50.42 -1.05
C ASN A 89 -20.45 -50.11 -0.89
N ASP A 90 -21.26 -50.68 -1.77
CA ASP A 90 -22.72 -50.71 -1.69
C ASP A 90 -23.16 -51.76 -0.63
N ILE A 91 -22.68 -51.60 0.60
CA ILE A 91 -22.84 -52.57 1.70
C ILE A 91 -24.34 -52.78 1.99
N ASP A 92 -25.15 -51.74 1.81
CA ASP A 92 -26.60 -51.81 1.97
C ASP A 92 -27.24 -52.78 0.96
N SER A 93 -26.81 -52.78 -0.31
CA SER A 93 -27.29 -53.72 -1.32
C SER A 93 -26.81 -55.15 -1.06
N ILE A 94 -25.57 -55.32 -0.59
CA ILE A 94 -25.02 -56.63 -0.18
C ILE A 94 -25.82 -57.22 0.99
N ILE A 95 -26.09 -56.44 2.04
CA ILE A 95 -26.88 -56.88 3.19
C ILE A 95 -28.32 -57.23 2.77
N LYS A 96 -28.94 -56.39 1.94
CA LYS A 96 -30.29 -56.65 1.41
C LYS A 96 -30.34 -57.94 0.59
N ASN A 97 -29.32 -58.21 -0.23
CA ASN A 97 -29.24 -59.44 -1.02
C ASN A 97 -29.00 -60.68 -0.15
N GLN A 98 -28.16 -60.59 0.88
CA GLN A 98 -27.95 -61.69 1.83
C GLN A 98 -29.22 -62.01 2.64
N LEU A 99 -29.97 -60.99 3.06
CA LEU A 99 -31.26 -61.19 3.75
C LEU A 99 -32.32 -61.84 2.85
N LYS A 100 -32.34 -61.51 1.56
CA LYS A 100 -33.25 -62.14 0.57
C LYS A 100 -32.95 -63.61 0.34
N ASN A 101 -31.69 -64.02 0.49
CA ASN A 101 -31.21 -65.39 0.22
C ASN A 101 -31.26 -66.32 1.46
N ILE A 102 -31.89 -65.91 2.55
CA ILE A 102 -32.05 -66.75 3.75
C ILE A 102 -32.98 -67.93 3.42
N SER A 103 -32.63 -69.14 3.87
CA SER A 103 -33.43 -70.34 3.59
C SER A 103 -34.85 -70.20 4.15
N LYS A 104 -35.84 -70.75 3.44
CA LYS A 104 -37.24 -70.78 3.89
C LYS A 104 -37.45 -71.59 5.18
N THR A 105 -36.49 -72.42 5.58
CA THR A 105 -36.53 -73.21 6.82
C THR A 105 -36.03 -72.44 8.04
N THR A 106 -35.56 -71.20 7.86
CA THR A 106 -35.05 -70.37 8.96
C THR A 106 -36.21 -69.85 9.82
N GLY A 107 -36.16 -70.07 11.14
CA GLY A 107 -37.22 -69.65 12.05
C GLY A 107 -37.46 -68.13 12.08
N LYS A 108 -38.73 -67.72 12.27
CA LYS A 108 -39.17 -66.30 12.28
C LYS A 108 -38.39 -65.43 13.28
N THR A 109 -38.05 -65.98 14.44
CA THR A 109 -37.26 -65.32 15.50
C THR A 109 -35.82 -65.03 15.08
N THR A 110 -35.22 -65.89 14.25
CA THR A 110 -33.87 -65.68 13.73
C THR A 110 -33.88 -64.60 12.65
N ILE A 111 -34.90 -64.61 11.78
CA ILE A 111 -35.11 -63.58 10.75
C ILE A 111 -35.33 -62.19 11.39
N SER A 112 -36.13 -62.10 12.46
CA SER A 112 -36.35 -60.82 13.15
C SER A 112 -35.08 -60.28 13.79
N LYS A 113 -34.27 -61.13 14.44
CA LYS A 113 -32.94 -60.77 14.97
C LYS A 113 -32.01 -60.27 13.87
N LEU A 114 -31.97 -60.94 12.72
CA LEU A 114 -31.17 -60.52 11.56
C LEU A 114 -31.61 -59.17 11.00
N ASN A 115 -32.92 -58.90 10.96
CA ASN A 115 -33.45 -57.61 10.53
C ASN A 115 -33.13 -56.46 11.50
N VAL A 116 -33.08 -56.72 12.80
CA VAL A 116 -32.64 -55.72 13.79
C VAL A 116 -31.14 -55.45 13.62
N LEU A 117 -30.33 -56.49 13.45
CA LEU A 117 -28.90 -56.36 13.19
C LEU A 117 -28.62 -55.57 11.91
N SER A 118 -29.34 -55.85 10.81
CA SER A 118 -29.15 -55.13 9.55
C SER A 118 -29.47 -53.64 9.69
N ARG A 119 -30.58 -53.27 10.36
CA ARG A 119 -30.90 -51.87 10.64
C ARG A 119 -29.82 -51.16 11.45
N ASN A 120 -29.26 -51.84 12.45
CA ASN A 120 -28.18 -51.28 13.26
C ASN A 120 -26.90 -51.06 12.42
N ILE A 121 -26.56 -52.00 11.53
CA ILE A 121 -25.42 -51.87 10.62
C ILE A 121 -25.65 -50.68 9.67
N ILE A 122 -26.82 -50.58 9.03
CA ILE A 122 -27.15 -49.48 8.13
C ILE A 122 -27.09 -48.12 8.84
N LYS A 123 -27.60 -48.03 10.07
CA LYS A 123 -27.51 -46.79 10.86
C LYS A 123 -26.06 -46.41 11.14
N SER A 124 -25.21 -47.40 11.45
CA SER A 124 -23.80 -47.18 11.73
C SER A 124 -23.03 -46.75 10.47
N LEU A 125 -23.37 -47.32 9.31
CA LEU A 125 -22.82 -46.92 8.01
C LEU A 125 -23.15 -45.47 7.67
N LYS A 126 -24.41 -45.06 7.84
CA LYS A 126 -24.81 -43.66 7.65
C LYS A 126 -24.03 -42.70 8.54
N SER A 127 -23.84 -43.05 9.82
CA SER A 127 -23.00 -42.23 10.71
C SER A 127 -21.54 -42.14 10.25
N LEU A 128 -21.00 -43.19 9.63
CA LEU A 128 -19.65 -43.17 9.05
C LEU A 128 -19.58 -42.34 7.75
N GLU A 129 -20.61 -42.41 6.92
CA GLU A 129 -20.76 -41.56 5.73
C GLU A 129 -20.84 -40.08 6.11
N ASP A 130 -21.61 -39.74 7.15
CA ASP A 130 -21.71 -38.38 7.68
C ASP A 130 -20.35 -37.85 8.14
N ILE A 131 -19.57 -38.67 8.86
CA ILE A 131 -18.20 -38.33 9.28
C ILE A 131 -17.30 -38.12 8.04
N ASN A 132 -17.37 -39.03 7.06
CA ASN A 132 -16.58 -38.91 5.83
C ASN A 132 -16.91 -37.63 5.05
N ASN A 133 -18.20 -37.27 4.99
CA ASN A 133 -18.69 -36.06 4.36
C ASN A 133 -18.20 -34.81 5.08
N ILE A 134 -18.24 -34.79 6.42
CA ILE A 134 -17.70 -33.67 7.22
C ILE A 134 -16.22 -33.43 6.93
N LEU A 135 -15.45 -34.49 6.70
CA LEU A 135 -14.01 -34.41 6.48
C LEU A 135 -13.63 -33.97 5.07
N ASN A 136 -14.41 -34.39 4.06
CA ASN A 136 -14.07 -34.25 2.64
C ASN A 136 -14.91 -33.23 1.86
N ILE A 137 -16.02 -32.73 2.40
CA ILE A 137 -16.81 -31.69 1.73
C ILE A 137 -16.14 -30.33 1.97
N LYS A 138 -16.02 -29.55 0.90
CA LYS A 138 -15.49 -28.18 0.96
C LYS A 138 -16.43 -27.27 1.76
N GLY A 139 -15.87 -26.61 2.77
CA GLY A 139 -16.57 -25.62 3.57
C GLY A 139 -16.66 -24.25 2.90
N TYR A 140 -17.05 -23.24 3.68
CA TYR A 140 -17.26 -21.86 3.21
C TYR A 140 -16.01 -21.21 2.57
N CYS A 141 -14.81 -21.62 2.98
CA CYS A 141 -13.55 -21.10 2.46
C CYS A 141 -13.03 -21.88 1.23
N GLY A 142 -13.80 -22.87 0.72
CA GLY A 142 -13.41 -23.70 -0.41
C GLY A 142 -12.41 -24.81 -0.09
N LEU A 143 -12.12 -25.03 1.19
CA LEU A 143 -11.27 -26.12 1.69
C LEU A 143 -12.07 -27.17 2.45
N THR A 144 -11.62 -28.42 2.41
CA THR A 144 -12.10 -29.52 3.27
C THR A 144 -11.47 -29.44 4.66
N LEU A 145 -12.03 -30.13 5.64
CA LEU A 145 -11.48 -30.15 7.00
C LEU A 145 -10.09 -30.79 7.04
N LEU A 146 -9.85 -31.78 6.17
CA LEU A 146 -8.53 -32.39 5.96
C LEU A 146 -7.51 -31.41 5.36
N GLU A 147 -7.89 -30.69 4.30
CA GLU A 147 -7.04 -29.67 3.69
C GLU A 147 -6.68 -28.57 4.70
N MET A 148 -7.66 -28.11 5.50
CA MET A 148 -7.44 -27.13 6.56
C MET A 148 -6.46 -27.65 7.62
N TYR A 149 -6.61 -28.91 8.05
CA TYR A 149 -5.70 -29.54 9.01
C TYR A 149 -4.27 -29.57 8.46
N ASN A 150 -4.09 -30.03 7.22
CA ASN A 150 -2.78 -30.14 6.56
C ASN A 150 -2.10 -28.79 6.37
N LEU A 151 -2.86 -27.74 6.07
CA LEU A 151 -2.34 -26.37 5.97
C LEU A 151 -1.97 -25.80 7.35
N SER A 152 -2.77 -26.09 8.39
CA SER A 152 -2.54 -25.57 9.75
C SER A 152 -1.29 -26.10 10.43
N ILE A 153 -0.84 -27.33 10.11
CA ILE A 153 0.41 -27.93 10.64
C ILE A 153 1.64 -27.05 10.35
N LYS A 154 1.64 -26.28 9.25
CA LYS A 154 2.75 -25.38 8.90
C LYS A 154 2.83 -24.15 9.80
N VAL A 155 1.75 -23.78 10.49
CA VAL A 155 1.60 -22.51 11.24
C VAL A 155 2.19 -22.59 12.66
N GLU A 156 2.39 -23.78 13.23
CA GLU A 156 2.85 -23.96 14.62
C GLU A 156 4.27 -23.42 14.92
N LYS A 157 5.05 -23.00 13.92
CA LYS A 157 6.36 -22.36 14.14
C LYS A 157 6.26 -20.87 14.50
N GLY A 158 5.73 -20.62 15.70
CA GLY A 158 6.21 -19.64 16.69
C GLY A 158 6.26 -18.12 16.41
N GLN A 159 6.28 -17.61 15.18
CA GLN A 159 6.66 -16.19 14.96
C GLN A 159 5.50 -15.20 14.78
N LEU A 160 4.25 -15.65 14.62
CA LEU A 160 3.12 -14.76 14.24
C LEU A 160 1.87 -14.90 15.12
N SER A 161 1.99 -15.50 16.31
CA SER A 161 0.83 -15.89 17.14
C SER A 161 -0.11 -14.73 17.49
N ASN A 162 0.42 -13.51 17.67
CA ASN A 162 -0.40 -12.35 18.01
C ASN A 162 -1.16 -11.77 16.81
N GLU A 163 -0.56 -11.78 15.62
CA GLU A 163 -1.20 -11.31 14.39
C GLU A 163 -2.27 -12.31 13.92
N TYR A 164 -1.98 -13.61 14.04
CA TYR A 164 -2.92 -14.69 13.77
C TYR A 164 -4.14 -14.65 14.71
N LYS A 165 -3.92 -14.34 16.00
CA LYS A 165 -5.02 -14.11 16.97
C LYS A 165 -5.94 -12.97 16.53
N ARG A 166 -5.42 -11.86 16.02
CA ARG A 166 -6.23 -10.73 15.53
C ARG A 166 -7.07 -11.12 14.32
N TYR A 167 -6.49 -11.86 13.38
CA TYR A 167 -7.20 -12.35 12.20
C TYR A 167 -8.36 -13.28 12.58
N ARG A 168 -8.13 -14.22 13.52
CA ARG A 168 -9.15 -15.16 14.03
C ARG A 168 -10.38 -14.47 14.62
N ILE A 169 -10.21 -13.31 15.26
CA ILE A 169 -11.30 -12.58 15.92
C ILE A 169 -12.09 -11.74 14.91
N LYS A 170 -11.41 -10.94 14.08
CA LYS A 170 -12.07 -9.97 13.20
C LYS A 170 -12.56 -10.55 11.88
N LYS A 171 -11.96 -11.64 11.40
CA LYS A 171 -12.38 -12.36 10.19
C LYS A 171 -12.59 -11.46 8.94
N PRO A 172 -11.68 -10.52 8.64
CA PRO A 172 -11.92 -9.48 7.63
C PRO A 172 -12.02 -10.00 6.19
N LEU A 173 -11.51 -11.20 5.91
CA LEU A 173 -11.46 -11.79 4.56
C LEU A 173 -12.27 -13.09 4.45
N VAL A 174 -13.23 -13.32 5.36
CA VAL A 174 -14.00 -14.58 5.42
C VAL A 174 -14.94 -14.79 4.23
N SER A 175 -15.25 -13.73 3.48
CA SER A 175 -16.02 -13.81 2.24
C SER A 175 -15.25 -14.42 1.07
N TYR A 176 -13.93 -14.59 1.19
CA TYR A 176 -13.07 -15.08 0.10
C TYR A 176 -12.67 -16.54 0.31
N SER A 177 -12.56 -17.28 -0.79
CA SER A 177 -12.01 -18.63 -0.77
C SER A 177 -10.49 -18.61 -0.58
N TYR A 178 -9.95 -19.71 -0.08
CA TYR A 178 -8.50 -19.88 0.09
C TYR A 178 -7.75 -19.67 -1.22
N ASP A 179 -8.21 -20.28 -2.32
CA ASP A 179 -7.55 -20.16 -3.63
C ASP A 179 -7.53 -18.73 -4.14
N MET A 180 -8.64 -17.99 -3.94
CA MET A 180 -8.72 -16.58 -4.33
C MET A 180 -7.75 -15.72 -3.52
N LEU A 181 -7.68 -15.91 -2.20
CA LEU A 181 -6.72 -15.20 -1.35
C LEU A 181 -5.29 -15.53 -1.75
N LYS A 182 -4.98 -16.81 -1.94
CA LYS A 182 -3.66 -17.28 -2.35
C LYS A 182 -3.22 -16.69 -3.69
N GLU A 183 -4.10 -16.65 -4.68
CA GLU A 183 -3.82 -16.03 -5.99
C GLU A 183 -3.53 -14.53 -5.86
N ASN A 184 -4.37 -13.79 -5.13
CA ASN A 184 -4.20 -12.35 -4.97
C ASN A 184 -2.96 -12.00 -4.15
N VAL A 185 -2.64 -12.76 -3.09
CA VAL A 185 -1.39 -12.62 -2.33
C VAL A 185 -0.18 -12.84 -3.23
N ASN A 186 -0.19 -13.90 -4.05
CA ASN A 186 0.89 -14.15 -5.00
C ASN A 186 1.02 -13.04 -6.05
N ASN A 187 -0.09 -12.47 -6.52
CA ASN A 187 -0.08 -11.35 -7.46
C ASN A 187 0.52 -10.08 -6.82
N ILE A 188 0.15 -9.77 -5.58
CA ILE A 188 0.73 -8.65 -4.81
C ILE A 188 2.25 -8.81 -4.69
N LEU A 189 2.72 -10.01 -4.31
CA LEU A 189 4.15 -10.32 -4.16
C LEU A 189 4.89 -10.18 -5.50
N LYS A 190 4.35 -10.73 -6.59
CA LYS A 190 4.93 -10.61 -7.93
C LYS A 190 5.03 -9.17 -8.43
N LYS A 191 4.07 -8.31 -8.08
CA LYS A 191 4.04 -6.90 -8.48
C LYS A 191 5.00 -6.00 -7.67
N ASP A 192 5.64 -6.51 -6.60
CA ASP A 192 6.47 -5.74 -5.64
C ASP A 192 5.80 -4.43 -5.16
N ILE A 193 4.49 -4.47 -4.93
CA ILE A 193 3.70 -3.25 -4.70
C ILE A 193 3.65 -2.82 -3.23
N ILE A 194 4.21 -3.62 -2.31
CA ILE A 194 4.14 -3.39 -0.86
C ILE A 194 4.75 -2.04 -0.48
N LYS A 195 5.96 -1.74 -0.97
CA LYS A 195 6.65 -0.47 -0.69
C LYS A 195 5.89 0.72 -1.24
N ASP A 196 5.34 0.57 -2.44
CA ASP A 196 4.53 1.60 -3.10
C ASP A 196 3.22 1.84 -2.34
N TYR A 197 2.57 0.79 -1.81
CA TYR A 197 1.37 0.91 -1.00
C TYR A 197 1.62 1.59 0.36
N ILE A 198 2.75 1.28 1.02
CA ILE A 198 3.13 1.96 2.28
C ILE A 198 3.36 3.45 2.03
N LYS A 199 4.05 3.80 0.93
CA LYS A 199 4.23 5.21 0.52
C LYS A 199 2.89 5.85 0.20
N TYR A 200 2.02 5.16 -0.55
CA TYR A 200 0.67 5.61 -0.87
C TYR A 200 -0.08 6.05 0.39
N LYS A 201 -0.19 5.19 1.41
CA LYS A 201 -0.88 5.52 2.66
C LYS A 201 -0.23 6.68 3.44
N ARG A 202 1.10 6.86 3.38
CA ARG A 202 1.81 7.96 4.06
C ARG A 202 1.61 9.32 3.37
N PHE A 203 1.52 9.33 2.06
CA PHE A 203 1.43 10.56 1.25
C PHE A 203 -0.01 10.93 0.89
N ASN A 204 -0.94 9.97 0.95
CA ASN A 204 -2.35 10.24 0.75
C ASN A 204 -2.84 11.24 1.81
N LYS A 205 -3.37 12.38 1.36
CA LYS A 205 -3.77 13.55 2.19
C LYS A 205 -2.63 14.39 2.78
N ASN A 206 -1.40 14.27 2.28
CA ASN A 206 -0.31 15.15 2.71
C ASN A 206 -0.50 16.57 2.15
N LYS A 207 -0.29 17.61 2.99
CA LYS A 207 -0.43 19.02 2.61
C LYS A 207 0.52 19.48 1.50
N ILE A 208 1.62 18.77 1.28
CA ILE A 208 2.55 19.02 0.17
C ILE A 208 1.82 18.99 -1.20
N PHE A 209 0.73 18.25 -1.32
CA PHE A 209 -0.07 18.19 -2.55
C PHE A 209 -1.08 19.33 -2.67
N ASP A 210 -1.31 20.12 -1.63
CA ASP A 210 -2.30 21.22 -1.63
C ASP A 210 -1.82 22.41 -2.46
N ILE A 211 -0.50 22.53 -2.67
CA ILE A 211 0.08 23.59 -3.49
C ILE A 211 -0.11 23.35 -4.99
N ILE A 212 -0.58 22.16 -5.40
CA ILE A 212 -0.67 21.74 -6.80
C ILE A 212 -2.13 21.71 -7.24
N ASN A 213 -2.38 22.21 -8.45
CA ASN A 213 -3.67 22.16 -9.10
C ASN A 213 -4.09 20.72 -9.41
N LYS A 214 -5.37 20.43 -9.16
CA LYS A 214 -6.00 19.15 -9.52
C LYS A 214 -6.98 19.37 -10.68
N PRO A 215 -7.05 18.47 -11.68
CA PRO A 215 -6.28 17.24 -11.85
C PRO A 215 -4.82 17.47 -12.28
N ILE A 216 -3.94 16.51 -11.97
CA ILE A 216 -2.50 16.64 -12.19
C ILE A 216 -2.14 16.22 -13.63
N ASP A 217 -1.60 17.13 -14.43
CA ASP A 217 -1.06 16.85 -15.77
C ASP A 217 0.43 16.51 -15.72
N LYS A 218 0.77 15.26 -16.04
CA LYS A 218 2.15 14.74 -16.04
C LYS A 218 3.07 15.50 -17.00
N ASN A 219 2.58 15.88 -18.17
CA ASN A 219 3.39 16.56 -19.18
C ASN A 219 3.75 17.96 -18.70
N LYS A 220 2.79 18.67 -18.10
CA LYS A 220 3.03 19.99 -17.50
C LYS A 220 4.03 19.91 -16.35
N ILE A 221 3.90 18.94 -15.44
CA ILE A 221 4.87 18.71 -14.36
C ILE A 221 6.29 18.51 -14.92
N ASN A 222 6.45 17.61 -15.89
CA ASN A 222 7.77 17.32 -16.47
C ASN A 222 8.37 18.55 -17.14
N ASN A 223 7.57 19.30 -17.91
CA ASN A 223 8.02 20.53 -18.56
C ASN A 223 8.44 21.59 -17.55
N SER A 224 7.72 21.71 -16.44
CA SER A 224 8.01 22.72 -15.42
C SER A 224 9.21 22.36 -14.57
N ILE A 225 9.43 21.08 -14.26
CA ILE A 225 10.69 20.62 -13.65
C ILE A 225 11.88 20.98 -14.54
N LYS A 226 11.77 20.76 -15.86
CA LYS A 226 12.84 21.15 -16.81
C LYS A 226 13.10 22.65 -16.81
N LYS A 227 12.04 23.47 -16.88
CA LYS A 227 12.15 24.94 -16.83
C LYS A 227 12.76 25.42 -15.52
N LEU A 228 12.30 24.89 -14.38
CA LEU A 228 12.84 25.20 -13.06
C LEU A 228 14.33 24.84 -12.95
N ASN A 229 14.75 23.69 -13.47
CA ASN A 229 16.18 23.34 -13.51
C ASN A 229 17.00 24.32 -14.34
N GLY A 230 16.48 24.77 -15.49
CA GLY A 230 17.12 25.79 -16.31
C GLY A 230 17.30 27.11 -15.56
N LEU A 231 16.30 27.52 -14.77
CA LEU A 231 16.34 28.73 -13.96
C LEU A 231 17.32 28.60 -12.76
N ILE A 232 17.22 27.49 -12.01
CA ILE A 232 18.07 27.24 -10.84
C ILE A 232 19.56 27.19 -11.22
N ASN A 233 19.88 26.68 -12.41
CA ASN A 233 21.25 26.56 -12.89
C ASN A 233 21.78 27.82 -13.60
N ASN A 234 20.94 28.85 -13.78
CA ASN A 234 21.34 30.11 -14.40
C ASN A 234 21.19 31.26 -13.38
N PRO A 235 22.28 31.72 -12.74
CA PRO A 235 22.21 32.77 -11.72
C PRO A 235 21.64 34.09 -12.24
N PHE A 236 21.84 34.39 -13.53
CA PHE A 236 21.30 35.61 -14.17
C PHE A 236 19.80 35.53 -14.45
N SER A 237 19.19 34.33 -14.42
CA SER A 237 17.76 34.18 -14.68
C SER A 237 16.87 34.62 -13.51
N ILE A 238 17.48 34.88 -12.35
CA ILE A 238 16.79 35.26 -11.12
C ILE A 238 17.08 36.73 -10.75
N GLU A 239 18.04 37.38 -11.43
CA GLU A 239 18.29 38.82 -11.25
C GLU A 239 17.12 39.62 -11.81
N LEU A 240 16.56 40.51 -11.00
CA LEU A 240 15.45 41.37 -11.41
C LEU A 240 15.93 42.36 -12.48
N PRO A 241 15.31 42.42 -13.68
CA PRO A 241 15.79 43.25 -14.78
C PRO A 241 15.34 44.70 -14.60
N VAL A 242 15.99 45.41 -13.68
CA VAL A 242 15.74 46.83 -13.42
C VAL A 242 16.95 47.69 -13.77
N ILE A 243 16.68 48.92 -14.20
CA ILE A 243 17.70 49.94 -14.38
C ILE A 243 18.40 50.15 -13.04
N LYS A 244 19.74 50.20 -13.05
CA LYS A 244 20.56 50.40 -11.86
C LYS A 244 20.73 51.89 -11.62
N SER A 245 19.91 52.48 -10.74
CA SER A 245 19.97 53.89 -10.38
C SER A 245 19.70 54.09 -8.87
N ILE A 246 19.89 55.32 -8.38
CA ILE A 246 19.50 55.71 -7.02
C ILE A 246 17.98 55.71 -6.82
N TYR A 247 17.20 55.78 -7.90
CA TYR A 247 15.74 55.83 -7.89
C TYR A 247 15.10 54.45 -7.84
N THR A 248 15.78 53.42 -8.35
CA THR A 248 15.31 52.03 -8.42
C THR A 248 14.85 51.49 -7.07
N LYS A 249 15.58 51.83 -6.00
CA LYS A 249 15.25 51.39 -4.63
C LYS A 249 13.84 51.82 -4.21
N TYR A 250 13.44 53.06 -4.53
CA TYR A 250 12.11 53.57 -4.19
C TYR A 250 11.01 52.89 -4.99
N PHE A 251 11.28 52.54 -6.25
CA PHE A 251 10.36 51.79 -7.08
C PHE A 251 10.13 50.37 -6.55
N LEU A 252 11.20 49.68 -6.15
CA LEU A 252 11.11 48.35 -5.54
C LEU A 252 10.40 48.39 -4.18
N GLU A 253 10.69 49.39 -3.34
CA GLU A 253 9.97 49.59 -2.07
C GLU A 253 8.47 49.85 -2.26
N TYR A 254 8.08 50.53 -3.34
CA TYR A 254 6.67 50.73 -3.69
C TYR A 254 6.03 49.40 -4.11
N LEU A 255 6.70 48.63 -4.98
CA LEU A 255 6.20 47.35 -5.51
C LEU A 255 5.99 46.27 -4.45
N THR A 256 6.80 46.24 -3.39
CA THR A 256 6.66 45.23 -2.32
C THR A 256 5.43 45.49 -1.43
N LYS A 257 4.97 46.74 -1.35
CA LYS A 257 3.87 47.17 -0.47
C LYS A 257 2.53 47.32 -1.19
N ASN A 258 2.57 47.62 -2.49
CA ASN A 258 1.38 47.95 -3.27
C ASN A 258 1.12 46.94 -4.38
N THR A 259 -0.03 47.06 -5.03
CA THR A 259 -0.28 46.40 -6.31
C THR A 259 0.64 46.96 -7.38
N PHE A 260 0.78 46.24 -8.49
CA PHE A 260 1.56 46.69 -9.64
C PHE A 260 1.07 48.08 -10.08
N PRO A 261 1.96 49.10 -10.17
CA PRO A 261 1.54 50.49 -10.33
C PRO A 261 0.93 50.74 -11.70
N THR A 262 -0.02 51.66 -11.78
CA THR A 262 -0.50 52.26 -13.03
C THR A 262 0.42 53.41 -13.48
N GLU A 263 0.26 53.91 -14.72
CA GLU A 263 1.00 55.10 -15.17
C GLU A 263 0.75 56.34 -14.27
N GLN A 264 -0.46 56.45 -13.72
CA GLN A 264 -0.80 57.52 -12.78
C GLN A 264 -0.05 57.38 -11.46
N ASP A 265 0.04 56.15 -10.92
CA ASP A 265 0.82 55.86 -9.73
C ASP A 265 2.31 56.15 -9.96
N ILE A 266 2.84 55.81 -11.14
CA ILE A 266 4.22 56.10 -11.52
C ILE A 266 4.46 57.62 -11.59
N SER A 267 3.52 58.39 -12.13
CA SER A 267 3.62 59.85 -12.18
C SER A 267 3.61 60.49 -10.79
N ILE A 268 2.85 59.95 -9.85
CA ILE A 268 2.83 60.42 -8.46
C ILE A 268 4.16 60.05 -7.79
N LEU A 269 4.59 58.79 -7.91
CA LEU A 269 5.82 58.31 -7.31
C LEU A 269 7.06 59.04 -7.85
N SER A 270 7.10 59.34 -9.15
CA SER A 270 8.21 60.08 -9.75
C SER A 270 8.34 61.49 -9.15
N LYS A 271 7.23 62.19 -8.92
CA LYS A 271 7.20 63.50 -8.25
C LYS A 271 7.70 63.41 -6.83
N GLU A 272 7.18 62.46 -6.06
CA GLU A 272 7.56 62.27 -4.65
C GLU A 272 9.05 61.97 -4.51
N VAL A 273 9.57 61.06 -5.34
CA VAL A 273 10.99 60.69 -5.33
C VAL A 273 11.86 61.84 -5.83
N ASN A 274 11.42 62.58 -6.85
CA ASN A 274 12.16 63.74 -7.33
C ASN A 274 12.28 64.83 -6.26
N ILE A 275 11.22 65.11 -5.51
CA ILE A 275 11.26 66.02 -4.35
C ILE A 275 12.23 65.48 -3.30
N LYS A 276 12.15 64.19 -2.98
CA LYS A 276 12.96 63.56 -1.93
C LYS A 276 14.45 63.55 -2.24
N VAL A 277 14.82 63.26 -3.48
CA VAL A 277 16.22 63.03 -3.88
C VAL A 277 16.85 64.29 -4.48
N ASN A 278 16.08 65.06 -5.26
CA ASN A 278 16.59 66.16 -6.09
C ASN A 278 16.13 67.55 -5.63
N SER A 279 15.45 67.70 -4.48
CA SER A 279 15.07 69.04 -3.95
C SER A 279 16.27 69.97 -3.72
N SER A 280 17.48 69.42 -3.56
CA SER A 280 18.71 70.19 -3.48
C SER A 280 19.00 71.01 -4.75
N ILE A 281 18.49 70.58 -5.92
CA ILE A 281 18.57 71.33 -7.19
C ILE A 281 17.76 72.64 -7.11
N LEU A 282 16.68 72.64 -6.31
CA LEU A 282 15.87 73.81 -6.02
C LEU A 282 16.48 74.68 -4.91
N ASN A 283 17.37 74.10 -4.09
CA ASN A 283 18.08 74.81 -3.02
C ASN A 283 19.31 75.52 -3.57
N TYR A 284 19.10 76.78 -3.91
CA TYR A 284 20.15 77.77 -4.02
C TYR A 284 20.91 77.90 -2.68
N LYS A 285 22.09 77.29 -2.55
CA LYS A 285 23.06 77.79 -1.57
C LYS A 285 23.38 79.24 -1.95
N ASN A 286 23.03 80.16 -1.05
CA ASN A 286 23.31 81.61 -1.07
C ASN A 286 22.56 82.45 -2.12
N ILE A 287 21.22 82.44 -2.11
CA ILE A 287 20.50 83.68 -2.45
C ILE A 287 20.82 84.69 -1.34
N LYS A 288 21.79 85.58 -1.62
CA LYS A 288 21.97 86.84 -0.90
C LYS A 288 20.57 87.41 -0.63
N SER A 289 20.25 87.64 0.65
CA SER A 289 18.91 88.05 1.08
C SER A 289 18.41 89.22 0.23
N LYS A 290 17.08 89.41 0.12
CA LYS A 290 16.47 90.57 -0.57
C LYS A 290 17.00 91.94 -0.08
N ILE A 291 17.74 91.94 1.03
CA ILE A 291 18.40 93.06 1.69
C ILE A 291 19.75 93.41 1.01
N ASN A 292 20.36 92.50 0.23
CA ASN A 292 21.63 92.77 -0.44
C ASN A 292 21.42 93.57 -1.74
N PRO A 293 22.02 94.76 -1.92
CA PRO A 293 21.86 95.56 -3.13
C PRO A 293 22.29 94.85 -4.42
N LEU A 294 23.29 93.95 -4.34
CA LEU A 294 23.75 93.13 -5.47
C LEU A 294 22.68 92.14 -5.95
N TYR A 295 21.69 91.82 -5.12
CA TYR A 295 20.53 91.01 -5.51
C TYR A 295 19.71 91.70 -6.60
N TRP A 296 19.40 92.98 -6.39
CA TRP A 296 18.57 93.77 -7.30
C TRP A 296 19.28 94.07 -8.62
N VAL A 297 20.60 94.28 -8.58
CA VAL A 297 21.43 94.47 -9.79
C VAL A 297 21.44 93.20 -10.67
N ASN A 298 21.48 92.01 -10.06
CA ASN A 298 21.56 90.74 -10.78
C ASN A 298 20.21 90.00 -10.88
N ILE A 299 19.08 90.67 -10.63
CA ILE A 299 17.76 90.02 -10.52
C ILE A 299 17.35 89.24 -11.78
N LYS A 300 17.72 89.74 -12.97
CA LYS A 300 17.46 89.04 -14.24
C LYS A 300 18.24 87.73 -14.32
N LYS A 301 19.50 87.73 -13.89
CA LYS A 301 20.34 86.54 -13.81
C LYS A 301 19.79 85.54 -12.81
N TYR A 302 19.40 85.99 -11.61
CA TYR A 302 18.78 85.11 -10.61
C TYR A 302 17.45 84.50 -11.06
N LYS A 303 16.61 85.25 -11.77
CA LYS A 303 15.38 84.69 -12.37
C LYS A 303 15.70 83.62 -13.41
N SER A 304 16.66 83.90 -14.30
CA SER A 304 17.14 82.94 -15.30
C SER A 304 17.68 81.67 -14.64
N ASP A 305 18.54 81.80 -13.63
CA ASP A 305 19.14 80.65 -12.96
C ASP A 305 18.08 79.82 -12.19
N LEU A 306 17.08 80.48 -11.58
CA LEU A 306 15.94 79.78 -10.95
C LEU A 306 15.05 79.05 -11.97
N GLU A 307 14.82 79.65 -13.13
CA GLU A 307 14.11 79.00 -14.24
C GLU A 307 14.90 77.79 -14.75
N GLU A 308 16.23 77.90 -14.83
CA GLU A 308 17.12 76.80 -15.20
C GLU A 308 17.13 75.68 -14.15
N SER A 309 17.19 76.01 -12.85
CA SER A 309 17.06 75.03 -11.76
C SER A 309 15.70 74.31 -11.79
N LYS A 310 14.60 75.03 -12.04
CA LYS A 310 13.28 74.41 -12.20
C LYS A 310 13.21 73.50 -13.41
N LYS A 311 13.81 73.93 -14.53
CA LYS A 311 13.89 73.10 -15.74
C LYS A 311 14.69 71.83 -15.49
N ASN A 312 15.84 71.93 -14.82
CA ASN A 312 16.68 70.79 -14.45
C ASN A 312 15.95 69.85 -13.48
N PHE A 313 15.22 70.39 -12.49
CA PHE A 313 14.39 69.60 -11.59
C PHE A 313 13.29 68.83 -12.34
N ASN A 314 12.62 69.45 -13.30
CA ASN A 314 11.61 68.80 -14.15
C ASN A 314 12.22 67.75 -15.09
N ILE A 315 13.45 67.97 -15.58
CA ILE A 315 14.18 66.96 -16.37
C ILE A 315 14.43 65.71 -15.51
N HIS A 316 14.85 65.88 -14.26
CA HIS A 316 15.04 64.74 -13.34
C HIS A 316 13.72 64.02 -13.03
N GLU A 317 12.60 64.74 -12.85
CA GLU A 317 11.27 64.12 -12.72
C GLU A 317 10.94 63.22 -13.91
N ASN A 318 11.19 63.72 -15.12
CA ASN A 318 10.93 62.98 -16.35
C ASN A 318 11.87 61.77 -16.50
N ILE A 319 13.13 61.88 -16.09
CA ILE A 319 14.07 60.75 -16.06
C ILE A 319 13.55 59.66 -15.12
N ILE A 320 13.13 60.02 -13.90
CA ILE A 320 12.58 59.07 -12.93
C ILE A 320 11.30 58.41 -13.48
N TYR A 321 10.41 59.20 -14.08
CA TYR A 321 9.19 58.69 -14.70
C TYR A 321 9.48 57.66 -15.80
N LEU A 322 10.36 57.99 -16.74
CA LEU A 322 10.74 57.09 -17.83
C LEU A 322 11.42 55.82 -17.32
N GLU A 323 12.32 55.95 -16.33
CA GLU A 323 12.96 54.82 -15.68
C GLU A 323 11.92 53.88 -15.05
N TYR A 324 10.91 54.42 -14.38
CA TYR A 324 9.87 53.61 -13.73
C TYR A 324 8.93 52.94 -14.72
N ILE A 325 8.60 53.59 -15.83
CA ILE A 325 7.85 52.98 -16.95
C ILE A 325 8.66 51.82 -17.55
N GLU A 326 9.96 52.01 -17.77
CA GLU A 326 10.82 50.96 -18.30
C GLU A 326 10.98 49.80 -17.31
N ASN A 327 11.22 50.08 -16.03
CA ASN A 327 11.28 49.08 -14.98
C ASN A 327 9.96 48.30 -14.84
N GLN A 328 8.82 48.98 -14.91
CA GLN A 328 7.50 48.35 -14.90
C GLN A 328 7.37 47.36 -16.07
N LYS A 329 7.73 47.77 -17.28
CA LYS A 329 7.70 46.92 -18.47
C LYS A 329 8.62 45.71 -18.33
N ASN A 330 9.86 45.93 -17.90
CA ASN A 330 10.85 44.87 -17.73
C ASN A 330 10.43 43.84 -16.68
N ILE A 331 9.94 44.30 -15.52
CA ILE A 331 9.40 43.42 -14.48
C ILE A 331 8.18 42.66 -14.98
N SER A 332 7.27 43.28 -15.73
CA SER A 332 6.11 42.58 -16.30
C SER A 332 6.52 41.43 -17.22
N ILE A 333 7.49 41.65 -18.10
CA ILE A 333 8.04 40.61 -18.99
C ILE A 333 8.70 39.51 -18.16
N TYR A 334 9.46 39.90 -17.13
CA TYR A 334 10.14 38.98 -16.22
C TYR A 334 9.16 38.07 -15.49
N LEU A 335 8.10 38.62 -14.87
CA LEU A 335 7.06 37.85 -14.18
C LEU A 335 6.32 36.92 -15.16
N HIS A 336 6.09 37.35 -16.40
CA HIS A 336 5.46 36.54 -17.43
C HIS A 336 6.27 35.26 -17.76
N ALA A 337 7.61 35.30 -17.65
CA ALA A 337 8.45 34.13 -17.87
C ALA A 337 8.12 32.97 -16.92
N PHE A 338 7.51 33.25 -15.76
CA PHE A 338 7.11 32.25 -14.77
C PHE A 338 5.66 31.80 -14.88
N ASN A 339 4.87 32.30 -15.84
CA ASN A 339 3.46 31.93 -16.00
C ASN A 339 3.23 30.43 -16.19
N PHE A 340 4.23 29.66 -16.64
CA PHE A 340 4.14 28.21 -16.71
C PHE A 340 3.86 27.54 -15.36
N LEU A 341 4.17 28.20 -14.24
CA LEU A 341 3.86 27.69 -12.90
C LEU A 341 2.36 27.77 -12.61
N LYS A 342 1.62 28.75 -13.13
CA LYS A 342 0.16 28.87 -12.92
C LYS A 342 -0.61 27.62 -13.33
N ASP A 343 -0.12 26.92 -14.34
CA ASP A 343 -0.76 25.70 -14.82
C ASP A 343 -0.60 24.52 -13.87
N ILE A 344 0.23 24.64 -12.83
CA ILE A 344 0.63 23.55 -11.94
C ILE A 344 0.39 23.87 -10.48
N ILE A 345 0.71 25.08 -10.04
CA ILE A 345 0.50 25.49 -8.65
C ILE A 345 -0.77 26.32 -8.50
N THR A 346 -1.33 26.30 -7.30
CA THR A 346 -2.53 27.08 -6.98
C THR A 346 -2.27 28.57 -7.12
N ASP A 347 -3.32 29.34 -7.43
CA ASP A 347 -3.23 30.80 -7.57
C ASP A 347 -2.66 31.46 -6.30
N GLU A 348 -3.01 30.94 -5.13
CA GLU A 348 -2.47 31.41 -3.85
C GLU A 348 -0.96 31.21 -3.76
N GLU A 349 -0.46 30.03 -4.12
CA GLU A 349 0.96 29.73 -4.08
C GLU A 349 1.72 30.50 -5.16
N PHE A 350 1.13 30.68 -6.34
CA PHE A 350 1.70 31.52 -7.39
C PHE A 350 1.84 32.98 -6.94
N LYS A 351 0.84 33.55 -6.28
CA LYS A 351 0.93 34.92 -5.73
C LYS A 351 2.04 35.04 -4.68
N LYS A 352 2.20 34.04 -3.80
CA LYS A 352 3.30 34.01 -2.82
C LYS A 352 4.66 33.95 -3.51
N PHE A 353 4.78 33.13 -4.55
CA PHE A 353 5.99 33.03 -5.35
C PHE A 353 6.37 34.37 -5.97
N LEU A 354 5.43 35.07 -6.62
CA LEU A 354 5.71 36.38 -7.23
C LEU A 354 6.19 37.41 -6.20
N LYS A 355 5.65 37.42 -4.99
CA LYS A 355 6.12 38.32 -3.92
C LYS A 355 7.57 38.03 -3.53
N LYS A 356 7.91 36.75 -3.33
CA LYS A 356 9.29 36.34 -3.01
C LYS A 356 10.28 36.72 -4.10
N LEU A 357 9.87 36.58 -5.36
CA LEU A 357 10.68 36.94 -6.52
C LEU A 357 11.00 38.45 -6.57
N LEU A 358 10.08 39.30 -6.09
CA LEU A 358 10.30 40.76 -6.00
C LEU A 358 11.13 41.19 -4.78
N ASP A 359 11.03 40.46 -3.67
CA ASP A 359 11.82 40.71 -2.45
C ASP A 359 13.29 40.26 -2.57
N THR A 360 13.66 39.56 -3.65
CA THR A 360 15.02 39.09 -4.02
C THR A 360 15.74 38.15 -3.03
N ASN A 361 15.21 37.98 -1.82
CA ASN A 361 15.75 37.06 -0.82
C ASN A 361 15.25 35.62 -1.07
N ASP A 362 16.16 34.65 -1.01
CA ASP A 362 15.92 33.20 -1.00
C ASP A 362 15.06 32.62 -2.16
N THR A 363 14.99 33.32 -3.30
CA THR A 363 14.21 32.88 -4.47
C THR A 363 14.73 31.56 -5.03
N ILE A 364 16.06 31.36 -5.06
CA ILE A 364 16.68 30.11 -5.52
C ILE A 364 16.27 28.93 -4.63
N GLU A 365 16.27 29.11 -3.31
CA GLU A 365 15.88 28.04 -2.37
C GLU A 365 14.40 27.69 -2.52
N TYR A 366 13.55 28.69 -2.71
CA TYR A 366 12.14 28.46 -3.00
C TYR A 366 11.93 27.68 -4.30
N LEU A 367 12.63 28.06 -5.39
CA LEU A 367 12.55 27.33 -6.67
C LEU A 367 13.04 25.88 -6.53
N LYS A 368 14.10 25.63 -5.76
CA LYS A 368 14.57 24.28 -5.44
C LYS A 368 13.51 23.48 -4.69
N SER A 369 12.91 24.05 -3.65
CA SER A 369 11.84 23.42 -2.87
C SER A 369 10.60 23.10 -3.74
N LEU A 370 10.21 24.03 -4.61
CA LEU A 370 9.10 23.82 -5.54
C LEU A 370 9.41 22.69 -6.53
N ARG A 371 10.61 22.70 -7.14
CA ARG A 371 11.07 21.62 -8.02
C ARG A 371 11.00 20.27 -7.31
N ASP A 372 11.52 20.18 -6.09
CA ASP A 372 11.55 18.94 -5.32
C ASP A 372 10.14 18.44 -5.00
N THR A 373 9.23 19.36 -4.69
CA THR A 373 7.81 19.05 -4.52
C THR A 373 7.20 18.48 -5.80
N LEU A 374 7.45 19.10 -6.96
CA LEU A 374 6.97 18.58 -8.24
C LEU A 374 7.55 17.20 -8.57
N VAL A 375 8.81 16.92 -8.20
CA VAL A 375 9.43 15.60 -8.36
C VAL A 375 8.73 14.57 -7.47
N ILE A 376 8.46 14.91 -6.20
CA ILE A 376 7.71 14.05 -5.27
C ILE A 376 6.33 13.73 -5.86
N VAL A 377 5.64 14.73 -6.39
CA VAL A 377 4.30 14.56 -6.95
C VAL A 377 4.29 13.71 -8.20
N ARG A 378 5.25 13.94 -9.10
CA ARG A 378 5.45 13.07 -10.27
C ARG A 378 5.63 11.61 -9.87
N ASN A 379 6.49 11.35 -8.89
CA ASN A 379 6.77 9.99 -8.43
C ASN A 379 5.56 9.38 -7.70
N PHE A 380 4.81 10.19 -6.96
CA PHE A 380 3.60 9.78 -6.29
C PHE A 380 2.48 9.40 -7.26
N ASN A 381 2.30 10.12 -8.37
CA ASN A 381 1.32 9.76 -9.40
C ASN A 381 1.58 8.38 -9.99
N ILE A 382 2.84 8.00 -10.19
CA ILE A 382 3.20 6.65 -10.67
C ILE A 382 2.74 5.59 -9.65
N ILE A 383 2.95 5.85 -8.36
CA ILE A 383 2.47 4.97 -7.28
C ILE A 383 0.94 4.90 -7.30
N LEU A 384 0.27 6.04 -7.45
CA LEU A 384 -1.18 6.16 -7.43
C LEU A 384 -1.82 5.31 -8.54
N GLU A 385 -1.31 5.39 -9.76
CA GLU A 385 -1.77 4.57 -10.89
C GLU A 385 -1.57 3.08 -10.65
N LYS A 386 -0.41 2.68 -10.11
CA LYS A 386 -0.16 1.29 -9.72
C LYS A 386 -1.19 0.81 -8.70
N ILE A 387 -1.48 1.60 -7.66
CA ILE A 387 -2.47 1.24 -6.63
C ILE A 387 -3.89 1.21 -7.21
N GLU A 388 -4.24 2.15 -8.09
CA GLU A 388 -5.56 2.20 -8.73
C GLU A 388 -5.83 0.97 -9.60
N SER A 389 -4.81 0.49 -10.32
CA SER A 389 -4.88 -0.73 -11.15
C SER A 389 -5.09 -2.04 -10.38
N LEU A 390 -4.91 -2.03 -9.05
CA LEU A 390 -5.17 -3.21 -8.22
C LEU A 390 -6.66 -3.51 -8.16
N ASN A 391 -7.01 -4.79 -8.14
CA ASN A 391 -8.39 -5.20 -7.92
C ASN A 391 -8.81 -4.95 -6.45
N ASN A 392 -10.11 -5.04 -6.18
CA ASN A 392 -10.64 -4.72 -4.85
C ASN A 392 -10.11 -5.67 -3.76
N VAL A 393 -9.95 -6.96 -4.08
CA VAL A 393 -9.45 -7.96 -3.12
C VAL A 393 -7.99 -7.69 -2.75
N GLU A 394 -7.15 -7.35 -3.73
CA GLU A 394 -5.77 -6.94 -3.50
C GLU A 394 -5.70 -5.69 -2.61
N LYS A 395 -6.58 -4.71 -2.85
CA LYS A 395 -6.66 -3.47 -2.04
C LYS A 395 -7.07 -3.78 -0.59
N GLU A 396 -8.05 -4.65 -0.39
CA GLU A 396 -8.52 -5.07 0.94
C GLU A 396 -7.45 -5.83 1.72
N ILE A 397 -6.74 -6.76 1.06
CA ILE A 397 -5.61 -7.49 1.64
C ILE A 397 -4.50 -6.53 2.09
N LEU A 398 -4.10 -5.60 1.21
CA LEU A 398 -3.07 -4.60 1.52
C LEU A 398 -3.52 -3.66 2.65
N GLU A 399 -4.78 -3.25 2.66
CA GLU A 399 -5.34 -2.41 3.73
C GLU A 399 -5.34 -3.13 5.07
N TYR A 400 -5.74 -4.40 5.08
CA TYR A 400 -5.68 -5.23 6.27
C TYR A 400 -4.25 -5.32 6.82
N CYS A 401 -3.26 -5.66 5.98
CA CYS A 401 -1.88 -5.72 6.42
C CYS A 401 -1.37 -4.37 6.95
N TYR A 402 -1.68 -3.28 6.24
CA TYR A 402 -1.24 -1.95 6.65
C TYR A 402 -1.78 -1.54 8.02
N ASN A 403 -3.06 -1.81 8.28
CA ASN A 403 -3.73 -1.40 9.51
C ASN A 403 -3.37 -2.25 10.74
N ASN A 404 -2.90 -3.49 10.54
CA ASN A 404 -2.69 -4.43 11.65
C ASN A 404 -1.23 -4.63 12.06
N ILE A 405 -0.29 -3.99 11.35
CA ILE A 405 1.14 -4.08 11.61
C ILE A 405 1.69 -2.73 12.09
N GLU A 406 2.40 -2.76 13.21
CA GLU A 406 3.15 -1.60 13.73
C GLU A 406 4.43 -1.38 12.93
N ASN A 407 5.28 -2.41 12.82
CA ASN A 407 6.53 -2.35 12.06
C ASN A 407 6.33 -2.75 10.60
N LYS A 408 6.39 -1.79 9.67
CA LYS A 408 6.13 -2.03 8.24
C LYS A 408 7.11 -3.01 7.57
N ASN A 409 8.22 -3.38 8.22
CA ASN A 409 9.09 -4.46 7.74
C ASN A 409 8.45 -5.85 7.84
N GLN A 410 7.42 -6.03 8.67
CA GLN A 410 6.69 -7.30 8.83
C GLN A 410 5.55 -7.47 7.81
N PHE A 411 5.34 -6.50 6.91
CA PHE A 411 4.21 -6.50 5.97
C PHE A 411 4.15 -7.75 5.11
N GLU A 412 5.27 -8.12 4.51
CA GLU A 412 5.37 -9.32 3.67
C GLU A 412 5.12 -10.59 4.48
N SER A 413 5.59 -10.63 5.73
CA SER A 413 5.37 -11.77 6.62
C SER A 413 3.89 -11.95 6.97
N LEU A 414 3.15 -10.88 7.29
CA LEU A 414 1.71 -11.02 7.51
C LEU A 414 0.99 -11.40 6.21
N LEU A 415 1.37 -10.79 5.09
CA LEU A 415 0.75 -11.03 3.79
C LEU A 415 0.82 -12.51 3.37
N THR A 416 1.97 -13.16 3.57
CA THR A 416 2.16 -14.58 3.21
C THR A 416 1.37 -15.55 4.09
N ASN A 417 0.88 -15.09 5.26
CA ASN A 417 0.12 -15.90 6.22
C ASN A 417 -1.39 -15.63 6.18
N ILE A 418 -1.87 -14.82 5.23
CA ILE A 418 -3.31 -14.56 5.05
C ILE A 418 -4.07 -15.77 4.50
N PRO A 419 -3.63 -16.43 3.42
CA PRO A 419 -4.25 -17.66 2.95
C PRO A 419 -3.97 -18.79 3.95
#